data_AF-A0A8H3QSB0-F1
#
_entry.id   AF-A0A8H3QSB0-F1
#
_cell.length_a   1.000
_cell.length_b   1.000
_cell.length_c   1.000
_cell.angle_alpha   90.00
_cell.angle_beta   90.00
_cell.angle_gamma   90.00
#
_symmetry.space_group_name_H-M   'P 1'
#
loop_
_entity.id
_entity.type
_entity.pdbx_description
1 polymer ?
#
loop_
_entity_poly.entity_id
_entity_poly.type
_entity_poly.pdbx_seq_one_letter_code
_entity_poly.pdbx_strand_id
1 'polypeptide(L)'
;MSDIQFNSNNTNPSVINSSNYISKAIRSFHKVNILKEIEPTTRNINNNIFDEDLSIVIDELVELIIKKFNKGVSEKILMQCVLNYINNNEIILQEIYHWLLKNQNNSNSIYLLGYFNYNGIETDLNKQKAIELYEKAAKLENKAAQINLVEIYIDKNNSLAFELSKKLAKEGYACGLNNLGYCYEAGIGASYFDDVEVFELYQKAADLGNLDAINNLGWCYHEGFGININKQKALEMFQEAADLGNVYAISSLGWCYKHGDGTDVDYHKAIELYLKAANLGYKGAQYNIAKMYEDGDGVKKDMSKAIYWYTKSAEQAYEPAQYKLGSILQSH
;
A
#
# COMPACT_ATOMS: atom_id res chain seq x y z
N MET A 1 29.64 27.12 79.42
CA MET A 1 29.55 27.45 77.98
C MET A 1 28.21 26.90 77.51
N SER A 2 27.09 27.58 77.81
CA SER A 2 26.50 28.79 77.19
C SER A 2 25.74 28.47 75.90
N ASP A 3 24.59 27.82 76.04
CA ASP A 3 23.55 27.71 75.01
C ASP A 3 22.24 28.29 75.58
N ILE A 4 21.73 29.33 74.93
CA ILE A 4 20.39 29.87 75.13
C ILE A 4 19.68 29.81 73.78
N GLN A 5 18.60 29.03 73.74
CA GLN A 5 17.54 29.05 72.73
C GLN A 5 16.56 30.20 72.99
N PHE A 6 16.00 30.77 71.92
CA PHE A 6 14.62 31.28 71.69
C PHE A 6 14.66 31.95 70.29
N ASN A 7 13.71 31.88 69.35
CA ASN A 7 12.24 31.82 69.30
C ASN A 7 11.87 31.34 67.86
N SER A 8 10.98 30.38 67.63
CA SER A 8 9.50 30.44 67.54
C SER A 8 8.88 31.11 66.28
N ASN A 9 7.91 30.36 65.70
CA ASN A 9 6.79 30.74 64.81
C ASN A 9 7.10 30.79 63.29
N ASN A 10 6.38 30.12 62.38
CA ASN A 10 4.97 29.73 62.39
C ASN A 10 4.62 28.58 61.40
N THR A 11 3.77 27.66 61.90
CA THR A 11 2.67 26.91 61.27
C THR A 11 2.89 26.00 60.04
N ASN A 12 2.94 24.70 60.33
CA ASN A 12 2.38 23.55 59.58
C ASN A 12 0.82 23.55 59.68
N PRO A 13 0.03 22.60 59.12
CA PRO A 13 -0.04 22.04 57.76
C PRO A 13 -1.51 21.82 57.25
N SER A 14 -1.64 21.27 56.03
CA SER A 14 -2.67 20.30 55.58
C SER A 14 -4.08 20.74 55.09
N VAL A 15 -4.27 20.51 53.78
CA VAL A 15 -5.44 19.92 53.07
C VAL A 15 -6.74 20.75 52.99
N ILE A 16 -6.95 21.47 51.87
CA ILE A 16 -8.29 21.74 51.28
C ILE A 16 -8.23 21.83 49.74
N ASN A 17 -8.61 20.72 49.08
CA ASN A 17 -9.64 20.61 48.03
C ASN A 17 -9.65 21.58 46.80
N SER A 18 -8.83 21.28 45.78
CA SER A 18 -8.87 21.89 44.43
C SER A 18 -10.13 21.54 43.59
N SER A 19 -10.99 20.65 44.10
CA SER A 19 -12.27 20.25 43.47
C SER A 19 -13.32 21.39 43.45
N ASN A 20 -13.24 22.36 44.36
CA ASN A 20 -14.30 23.36 44.54
C ASN A 20 -14.17 24.63 43.66
N TYR A 21 -13.06 24.82 42.95
CA TYR A 21 -12.92 25.94 42.00
C TYR A 21 -13.40 25.56 40.60
N ILE A 22 -13.21 24.30 40.18
CA ILE A 22 -13.67 23.80 38.88
C ILE A 22 -15.21 23.67 38.88
N SER A 23 -15.82 23.31 40.01
CA SER A 23 -17.28 23.13 40.12
C SER A 23 -18.10 24.44 40.09
N LYS A 24 -17.48 25.59 40.39
CA LYS A 24 -18.13 26.91 40.27
C LYS A 24 -18.06 27.48 38.85
N ALA A 25 -17.02 27.18 38.07
CA ALA A 25 -16.90 27.60 36.67
C ALA A 25 -17.87 26.83 35.74
N ILE A 26 -18.13 25.55 36.03
CA ILE A 26 -19.08 24.73 35.27
C ILE A 26 -20.54 25.13 35.58
N ARG A 27 -20.83 25.60 36.81
CA ARG A 27 -22.18 26.03 37.21
C ARG A 27 -22.58 27.43 36.70
N SER A 28 -21.65 28.26 36.26
CA SER A 28 -21.93 29.56 35.64
C SER A 28 -22.26 29.49 34.14
N PHE A 29 -21.89 28.41 33.45
CA PHE A 29 -22.22 28.25 32.02
C PHE A 29 -23.63 27.68 31.77
N HIS A 30 -24.24 27.01 32.75
CA HIS A 30 -25.56 26.39 32.60
C HIS A 30 -26.76 27.29 33.02
N LYS A 31 -26.55 28.60 33.25
CA LYS A 31 -27.59 29.45 33.88
C LYS A 31 -27.86 30.80 33.21
N VAL A 32 -27.65 30.92 31.90
CA VAL A 32 -28.31 31.98 31.13
C VAL A 32 -28.92 31.37 29.88
N ASN A 33 -30.17 30.95 30.02
CA ASN A 33 -31.04 30.51 28.95
C ASN A 33 -32.39 31.19 29.18
N ILE A 34 -32.66 32.31 28.49
CA ILE A 34 -34.01 32.89 28.26
C ILE A 34 -33.87 33.68 26.94
N LEU A 35 -34.44 33.23 25.82
CA LEU A 35 -35.84 33.46 25.46
C LEU A 35 -36.46 32.27 24.71
N LYS A 36 -37.71 32.00 25.06
CA LYS A 36 -38.64 31.02 24.50
C LYS A 36 -39.14 31.41 23.10
N GLU A 37 -39.55 30.38 22.37
CA GLU A 37 -40.51 30.34 21.25
C GLU A 37 -40.01 30.82 19.88
N ILE A 38 -39.56 29.86 19.06
CA ILE A 38 -40.35 29.13 18.05
C ILE A 38 -39.58 27.83 17.80
N GLU A 39 -40.23 26.66 17.80
CA GLU A 39 -39.57 25.42 17.38
C GLU A 39 -39.15 25.53 15.91
N PRO A 40 -37.86 25.34 15.54
CA PRO A 40 -37.53 24.74 14.27
C PRO A 40 -37.34 23.24 14.53
N THR A 41 -38.10 22.45 13.78
CA THR A 41 -37.89 21.03 13.55
C THR A 41 -36.42 20.64 13.69
N THR A 42 -36.13 19.60 14.48
CA THR A 42 -34.87 18.86 14.45
C THR A 42 -34.68 18.28 13.05
N ARG A 43 -34.21 19.12 12.14
CA ARG A 43 -33.70 18.77 10.83
C ARG A 43 -32.22 18.50 11.06
N ASN A 44 -31.81 17.26 10.77
CA ASN A 44 -30.42 16.83 10.66
C ASN A 44 -29.51 17.98 10.24
N ILE A 45 -28.75 18.53 11.18
CA ILE A 45 -27.52 19.23 10.84
C ILE A 45 -26.51 18.10 10.70
N ASN A 46 -26.47 17.47 9.52
CA ASN A 46 -25.20 16.93 9.06
C ASN A 46 -24.24 18.12 9.13
N ASN A 47 -23.19 18.00 9.95
CA ASN A 47 -22.05 18.89 9.84
C ASN A 47 -21.43 18.60 8.46
N ASN A 48 -21.99 19.21 7.41
CA ASN A 48 -21.35 19.22 6.09
C ASN A 48 -19.97 19.81 6.32
N ILE A 49 -18.94 18.99 6.15
CA ILE A 49 -17.56 19.47 6.10
C ILE A 49 -17.53 20.60 5.06
N PHE A 50 -17.00 21.77 5.42
CA PHE A 50 -16.98 22.91 4.49
C PHE A 50 -16.12 22.55 3.27
N ASP A 51 -16.46 23.08 2.09
CA ASP A 51 -15.75 22.74 0.84
C ASP A 51 -14.22 22.96 0.94
N GLU A 52 -13.77 23.92 1.75
CA GLU A 52 -12.35 24.19 2.05
C GLU A 52 -11.70 23.08 2.90
N ASP A 53 -12.43 22.54 3.88
CA ASP A 53 -11.95 21.46 4.75
C ASP A 53 -11.79 20.15 3.96
N LEU A 54 -12.70 19.87 3.00
CA LEU A 54 -12.59 18.69 2.14
C LEU A 54 -11.36 18.76 1.22
N SER A 55 -11.01 19.95 0.71
CA SER A 55 -9.82 20.10 -0.14
C SER A 55 -8.54 19.70 0.62
N ILE A 56 -8.42 20.06 1.89
CA ILE A 56 -7.28 19.69 2.75
C ILE A 56 -7.23 18.16 2.92
N VAL A 57 -8.38 17.54 3.21
CA VAL A 57 -8.48 16.09 3.34
C VAL A 57 -8.06 15.38 2.05
N ILE A 58 -8.43 15.90 0.87
CA ILE A 58 -8.02 15.31 -0.40
C ILE A 58 -6.49 15.36 -0.54
N ASP A 59 -5.87 16.48 -0.21
CA ASP A 59 -4.41 16.64 -0.28
C ASP A 59 -3.69 15.67 0.66
N GLU A 60 -4.17 15.53 1.90
CA GLU A 60 -3.63 14.57 2.89
C GLU A 60 -3.78 13.12 2.44
N LEU A 61 -4.94 12.76 1.85
CA LEU A 61 -5.17 11.43 1.29
C LEU A 61 -4.21 11.12 0.14
N VAL A 62 -4.01 12.07 -0.77
CA VAL A 62 -3.09 11.88 -1.90
C VAL A 62 -1.64 11.79 -1.42
N GLU A 63 -1.23 12.58 -0.43
CA GLU A 63 0.10 12.48 0.17
C GLU A 63 0.31 11.12 0.85
N LEU A 64 -0.69 10.64 1.61
CA LEU A 64 -0.67 9.30 2.20
C LEU A 64 -0.48 8.22 1.13
N ILE A 65 -1.23 8.32 0.03
CA ILE A 65 -1.14 7.38 -1.09
C ILE A 65 0.26 7.40 -1.72
N ILE A 66 0.81 8.58 -2.03
CA ILE A 66 2.17 8.73 -2.58
C ILE A 66 3.20 8.08 -1.66
N LYS A 67 3.12 8.35 -0.34
CA LYS A 67 4.05 7.79 0.65
C LYS A 67 4.01 6.26 0.70
N LYS A 68 2.83 5.67 0.51
CA LYS A 68 2.62 4.22 0.52
C LYS A 68 3.11 3.57 -0.76
N PHE A 69 2.81 4.16 -1.92
CA PHE A 69 3.38 3.71 -3.20
C PHE A 69 4.90 3.79 -3.21
N ASN A 70 5.47 4.89 -2.71
CA ASN A 70 6.92 5.06 -2.65
C ASN A 70 7.61 3.95 -1.83
N LYS A 71 6.90 3.40 -0.84
CA LYS A 71 7.36 2.25 -0.04
C LYS A 71 7.11 0.88 -0.68
N GLY A 72 6.44 0.78 -1.83
CA GLY A 72 6.07 -0.52 -2.42
C GLY A 72 5.02 -1.27 -1.60
N VAL A 73 4.05 -0.55 -1.04
CA VAL A 73 2.90 -1.14 -0.34
C VAL A 73 1.88 -1.64 -1.36
N SER A 74 1.47 -2.90 -1.25
CA SER A 74 0.49 -3.49 -2.17
C SER A 74 -0.84 -2.74 -2.18
N GLU A 75 -1.50 -2.72 -3.35
CA GLU A 75 -2.73 -1.97 -3.60
C GLU A 75 -3.86 -2.28 -2.60
N LYS A 76 -4.04 -3.57 -2.24
CA LYS A 76 -5.05 -3.99 -1.27
C LYS A 76 -4.83 -3.38 0.12
N ILE A 77 -3.57 -3.33 0.58
CA ILE A 77 -3.21 -2.74 1.87
C ILE A 77 -3.35 -1.21 1.81
N LEU A 78 -2.96 -0.61 0.68
CA LEU A 78 -3.13 0.82 0.44
C LEU A 78 -4.62 1.22 0.52
N MET A 79 -5.51 0.49 -0.15
CA MET A 79 -6.95 0.75 -0.10
C MET A 79 -7.48 0.70 1.33
N GLN A 80 -7.05 -0.29 2.12
CA GLN A 80 -7.41 -0.34 3.54
C GLN A 80 -6.89 0.87 4.33
N CYS A 81 -5.68 1.34 4.04
CA CYS A 81 -5.14 2.55 4.68
C CYS A 81 -5.98 3.80 4.37
N VAL A 82 -6.41 3.96 3.10
CA VAL A 82 -7.26 5.07 2.68
C VAL A 82 -8.62 5.01 3.37
N LEU A 83 -9.27 3.84 3.39
CA LEU A 83 -10.57 3.67 4.06
C LEU A 83 -10.47 3.89 5.58
N ASN A 84 -9.39 3.40 6.21
CA ASN A 84 -9.16 3.64 7.63
C ASN A 84 -8.92 5.12 7.93
N TYR A 85 -8.22 5.85 7.07
CA TYR A 85 -8.02 7.29 7.23
C TYR A 85 -9.37 8.03 7.25
N ILE A 86 -10.22 7.74 6.27
CA ILE A 86 -11.55 8.36 6.12
C ILE A 86 -12.42 8.04 7.35
N ASN A 87 -12.46 6.77 7.77
CA ASN A 87 -13.24 6.33 8.92
C ASN A 87 -12.75 6.94 10.24
N ASN A 88 -11.44 7.00 10.46
CA ASN A 88 -10.86 7.52 11.70
C ASN A 88 -11.07 9.04 11.87
N ASN A 89 -11.25 9.76 10.76
CA ASN A 89 -11.56 11.19 10.76
C ASN A 89 -13.08 11.46 10.71
N GLU A 90 -13.91 10.42 10.84
CA GLU A 90 -15.38 10.51 10.82
C GLU A 90 -15.94 11.15 9.53
N ILE A 91 -15.22 10.99 8.41
CA ILE A 91 -15.59 11.59 7.13
C ILE A 91 -16.54 10.66 6.37
N ILE A 92 -17.64 11.20 5.87
CA ILE A 92 -18.60 10.44 5.07
C ILE A 92 -18.03 10.27 3.65
N LEU A 93 -17.79 9.02 3.26
CA LEU A 93 -17.18 8.68 1.97
C LEU A 93 -17.99 9.19 0.76
N GLN A 94 -19.32 9.19 0.87
CA GLN A 94 -20.21 9.79 -0.14
C GLN A 94 -19.97 11.29 -0.31
N GLU A 95 -19.69 12.03 0.76
CA GLU A 95 -19.45 13.48 0.68
C GLU A 95 -18.17 13.77 -0.10
N ILE A 96 -17.09 13.02 0.18
CA ILE A 96 -15.85 13.06 -0.61
C ILE A 96 -16.16 12.80 -2.09
N TYR A 97 -16.87 11.70 -2.39
CA TYR A 97 -17.15 11.33 -3.77
C TYR A 97 -17.95 12.42 -4.53
N HIS A 98 -19.01 12.96 -3.93
CA HIS A 98 -19.79 14.04 -4.53
C HIS A 98 -18.97 15.32 -4.70
N TRP A 99 -18.08 15.63 -3.75
CA TRP A 99 -17.17 16.78 -3.85
C TRP A 99 -16.17 16.59 -4.99
N LEU A 100 -15.57 15.40 -5.12
CA LEU A 100 -14.65 15.06 -6.20
C LEU A 100 -15.31 15.25 -7.57
N LEU A 101 -16.57 14.81 -7.75
CA LEU A 101 -17.31 15.00 -9.00
C LEU A 101 -17.46 16.48 -9.41
N LYS A 102 -17.59 17.38 -8.44
CA LYS A 102 -17.77 18.83 -8.68
C LYS A 102 -16.44 19.57 -8.87
N ASN A 103 -15.36 19.09 -8.26
CA ASN A 103 -14.10 19.83 -8.13
C ASN A 103 -12.96 19.22 -8.98
N GLN A 104 -13.15 19.16 -10.31
CA GLN A 104 -12.19 18.54 -11.25
C GLN A 104 -11.17 19.53 -11.88
N ASN A 105 -10.78 20.54 -11.10
CA ASN A 105 -9.85 21.61 -11.46
C ASN A 105 -8.44 21.43 -10.85
N ASN A 106 -8.31 20.70 -9.74
CA ASN A 106 -7.06 20.39 -9.06
C ASN A 106 -6.57 18.98 -9.43
N SER A 107 -5.26 18.77 -9.51
CA SER A 107 -4.69 17.49 -9.93
C SER A 107 -4.92 16.36 -8.91
N ASN A 108 -4.94 16.65 -7.60
CA ASN A 108 -5.22 15.71 -6.52
C ASN A 108 -6.67 15.22 -6.53
N SER A 109 -7.63 16.13 -6.74
CA SER A 109 -9.05 15.76 -6.84
C SER A 109 -9.37 14.98 -8.11
N ILE A 110 -8.73 15.31 -9.24
CA ILE A 110 -8.81 14.51 -10.47
C ILE A 110 -8.25 13.11 -10.23
N TYR A 111 -7.06 13.03 -9.62
CA TYR A 111 -6.42 11.77 -9.29
C TYR A 111 -7.27 10.92 -8.36
N LEU A 112 -7.78 11.46 -7.26
CA LEU A 112 -8.51 10.68 -6.26
C LEU A 112 -9.86 10.21 -6.82
N LEU A 113 -10.52 10.98 -7.69
CA LEU A 113 -11.66 10.48 -8.46
C LEU A 113 -11.27 9.28 -9.33
N GLY A 114 -10.11 9.34 -9.98
CA GLY A 114 -9.53 8.21 -10.71
C GLY A 114 -9.31 7.00 -9.82
N TYR A 115 -8.76 7.21 -8.63
CA TYR A 115 -8.53 6.18 -7.62
C TYR A 115 -9.83 5.50 -7.18
N PHE A 116 -10.90 6.27 -6.97
CA PHE A 116 -12.22 5.75 -6.60
C PHE A 116 -12.81 4.91 -7.74
N ASN A 117 -12.70 5.36 -8.99
CA ASN A 117 -13.13 4.60 -10.16
C ASN A 117 -12.32 3.30 -10.34
N TYR A 118 -11.01 3.33 -10.06
CA TYR A 118 -10.16 2.16 -10.19
C TYR A 118 -10.56 1.06 -9.19
N ASN A 119 -10.86 1.47 -7.95
CA ASN A 119 -11.14 0.57 -6.83
C ASN A 119 -12.63 0.29 -6.60
N GLY A 120 -13.54 0.97 -7.32
CA GLY A 120 -14.98 0.84 -7.12
C GLY A 120 -15.47 1.43 -5.78
N ILE A 121 -14.88 2.55 -5.35
CA ILE A 121 -15.22 3.22 -4.09
C ILE A 121 -16.35 4.22 -4.36
N GLU A 122 -17.53 4.00 -3.79
CA GLU A 122 -18.77 4.79 -4.03
C GLU A 122 -19.22 4.86 -5.49
N THR A 123 -18.67 4.01 -6.35
CA THR A 123 -18.97 3.94 -7.78
C THR A 123 -18.69 2.53 -8.29
N ASP A 124 -19.29 2.17 -9.42
CA ASP A 124 -18.94 0.92 -10.10
C ASP A 124 -17.48 0.95 -10.56
N LEU A 125 -16.79 -0.19 -10.45
CA LEU A 125 -15.41 -0.33 -10.88
C LEU A 125 -15.29 0.01 -12.38
N ASN A 126 -14.47 1.01 -12.70
CA ASN A 126 -14.27 1.52 -14.05
C ASN A 126 -12.80 1.89 -14.29
N LYS A 127 -11.99 0.87 -14.63
CA LYS A 127 -10.55 1.03 -14.88
C LYS A 127 -10.25 1.97 -16.06
N GLN A 128 -11.06 1.96 -17.11
CA GLN A 128 -10.85 2.85 -18.26
C GLN A 128 -11.02 4.31 -17.84
N LYS A 129 -12.07 4.61 -17.07
CA LYS A 129 -12.28 5.97 -16.57
C LYS A 129 -11.19 6.42 -15.61
N ALA A 130 -10.72 5.51 -14.76
CA ALA A 130 -9.60 5.76 -13.88
C ALA A 130 -8.32 6.14 -14.64
N ILE A 131 -7.98 5.41 -15.71
CA ILE A 131 -6.81 5.69 -16.55
C ILE A 131 -6.92 7.09 -17.18
N GLU A 132 -8.07 7.46 -17.74
CA GLU A 132 -8.28 8.81 -18.30
C GLU A 132 -8.05 9.92 -17.26
N LEU A 133 -8.53 9.70 -16.03
CA LEU A 133 -8.36 10.64 -14.92
C LEU A 133 -6.91 10.71 -14.46
N TYR A 134 -6.22 9.56 -14.37
CA TYR A 134 -4.79 9.54 -14.06
C TYR A 134 -3.97 10.25 -15.14
N GLU A 135 -4.24 10.03 -16.42
CA GLU A 135 -3.56 10.75 -17.51
C GLU A 135 -3.79 12.26 -17.43
N LYS A 136 -5.00 12.69 -17.10
CA LYS A 136 -5.32 14.11 -16.89
C LYS A 136 -4.56 14.68 -15.68
N ALA A 137 -4.54 13.98 -14.56
CA ALA A 137 -3.84 14.41 -13.34
C ALA A 137 -2.31 14.41 -13.52
N ALA A 138 -1.75 13.42 -14.23
CA ALA A 138 -0.33 13.31 -14.50
C ALA A 138 0.18 14.45 -15.40
N LYS A 139 -0.62 14.92 -16.36
CA LYS A 139 -0.36 16.14 -17.16
C LYS A 139 -0.29 17.40 -16.31
N LEU A 140 -0.93 17.40 -15.14
CA LEU A 140 -0.87 18.45 -14.13
C LEU A 140 0.16 18.13 -13.03
N GLU A 141 1.15 17.28 -13.34
CA GLU A 141 2.27 16.92 -12.46
C GLU A 141 1.89 16.17 -11.17
N ASN A 142 0.71 15.57 -11.10
CA ASN A 142 0.33 14.73 -9.95
C ASN A 142 1.18 13.45 -9.90
N LYS A 143 1.90 13.27 -8.78
CA LYS A 143 2.85 12.16 -8.60
C LYS A 143 2.17 10.81 -8.39
N ALA A 144 1.06 10.78 -7.65
CA ALA A 144 0.29 9.56 -7.45
C ALA A 144 -0.24 8.99 -8.78
N ALA A 145 -0.73 9.88 -9.64
CA ALA A 145 -1.18 9.54 -10.98
C ALA A 145 -0.04 9.03 -11.86
N GLN A 146 1.12 9.70 -11.84
CA GLN A 146 2.32 9.25 -12.57
C GLN A 146 2.75 7.84 -12.11
N ILE A 147 2.75 7.56 -10.80
CA ILE A 147 3.10 6.25 -10.25
C ILE A 147 2.11 5.17 -10.71
N ASN A 148 0.81 5.39 -10.58
CA ASN A 148 -0.19 4.41 -11.04
C ASN A 148 -0.10 4.13 -12.54
N LEU A 149 0.14 5.18 -13.35
CA LEU A 149 0.31 5.00 -14.79
C LEU A 149 1.53 4.18 -15.16
N VAL A 150 2.63 4.28 -14.39
CA VAL A 150 3.82 3.44 -14.61
C VAL A 150 3.44 1.96 -14.53
N GLU A 151 2.76 1.54 -13.47
CA GLU A 151 2.34 0.14 -13.29
C GLU A 151 1.42 -0.32 -14.43
N ILE A 152 0.43 0.51 -14.79
CA ILE A 152 -0.51 0.22 -15.89
C ILE A 152 0.20 0.11 -17.24
N TYR A 153 1.20 0.96 -17.49
CA TYR A 153 1.94 0.97 -18.76
C TYR A 153 3.00 -0.14 -18.81
N ILE A 154 3.54 -0.58 -17.67
CA ILE A 154 4.37 -1.79 -17.57
C ILE A 154 3.57 -3.00 -18.06
N ASP A 155 2.36 -3.21 -17.53
CA ASP A 155 1.49 -4.33 -17.92
C ASP A 155 1.13 -4.32 -19.41
N LYS A 156 1.14 -3.13 -20.04
CA LYS A 156 0.86 -2.94 -21.46
C LYS A 156 2.11 -2.93 -22.35
N ASN A 157 3.29 -3.15 -21.78
CA ASN A 157 4.58 -3.02 -22.47
C ASN A 157 4.71 -1.69 -23.24
N ASN A 158 4.35 -0.58 -22.59
CA ASN A 158 4.33 0.75 -23.19
C ASN A 158 5.52 1.58 -22.70
N SER A 159 6.27 2.18 -23.63
CA SER A 159 7.48 2.97 -23.33
C SER A 159 7.24 4.20 -22.45
N LEU A 160 6.00 4.67 -22.32
CA LEU A 160 5.65 5.72 -21.35
C LEU A 160 5.95 5.32 -19.90
N ALA A 161 5.93 4.03 -19.57
CA ALA A 161 6.35 3.54 -18.26
C ALA A 161 7.81 3.92 -17.95
N PHE A 162 8.69 3.76 -18.93
CA PHE A 162 10.11 4.09 -18.80
C PHE A 162 10.32 5.58 -18.56
N GLU A 163 9.70 6.43 -19.37
CA GLU A 163 9.84 7.89 -19.25
C GLU A 163 9.31 8.43 -17.92
N LEU A 164 8.15 7.93 -17.47
CA LEU A 164 7.58 8.30 -16.17
C LEU A 164 8.44 7.79 -15.01
N SER A 165 8.93 6.54 -15.07
CA SER A 165 9.81 5.97 -14.04
C SER A 165 11.11 6.77 -13.93
N LYS A 166 11.72 7.12 -15.06
CA LYS A 166 12.92 7.95 -15.12
C LYS A 166 12.70 9.34 -14.52
N LYS A 167 11.55 9.93 -14.76
CA LYS A 167 11.17 11.22 -14.16
C LYS A 167 11.03 11.11 -12.64
N LEU A 168 10.26 10.13 -12.15
CA LEU A 168 10.07 9.88 -10.71
C LEU A 168 11.40 9.56 -10.01
N ALA A 169 12.28 8.78 -10.64
CA ALA A 169 13.62 8.47 -10.13
C ALA A 169 14.48 9.72 -9.96
N LYS A 170 14.49 10.63 -10.95
CA LYS A 170 15.21 11.91 -10.86
C LYS A 170 14.71 12.82 -9.75
N GLU A 171 13.43 12.72 -9.42
CA GLU A 171 12.79 13.47 -8.34
C GLU A 171 12.97 12.79 -6.95
N GLY A 172 13.66 11.64 -6.90
CA GLY A 172 14.00 10.96 -5.65
C GLY A 172 12.93 9.99 -5.14
N TYR A 173 11.94 9.63 -5.96
CA TYR A 173 10.97 8.59 -5.60
C TYR A 173 11.60 7.20 -5.74
N ALA A 174 11.64 6.46 -4.64
CA ALA A 174 12.14 5.09 -4.55
C ALA A 174 11.35 4.13 -5.45
N CYS A 175 10.02 4.30 -5.55
CA CYS A 175 9.22 3.53 -6.51
C CYS A 175 9.60 3.85 -7.97
N GLY A 176 9.99 5.10 -8.26
CA GLY A 176 10.48 5.49 -9.58
C GLY A 176 11.80 4.81 -9.92
N LEU A 177 12.73 4.74 -8.97
CA LEU A 177 13.99 4.00 -9.10
C LEU A 177 13.75 2.51 -9.34
N ASN A 178 12.88 1.88 -8.53
CA ASN A 178 12.49 0.48 -8.70
C ASN A 178 11.90 0.21 -10.08
N ASN A 179 10.90 1.02 -10.48
CA ASN A 179 10.20 0.80 -11.74
C ASN A 179 11.09 1.09 -12.95
N LEU A 180 12.06 2.00 -12.82
CA LEU A 180 13.07 2.23 -13.85
C LEU A 180 13.96 1.00 -14.03
N GLY A 181 14.43 0.41 -12.92
CA GLY A 181 15.18 -0.86 -12.94
C GLY A 181 14.39 -1.97 -13.61
N TYR A 182 13.10 -2.11 -13.26
CA TYR A 182 12.22 -3.08 -13.89
C TYR A 182 12.01 -2.82 -15.38
N CYS A 183 11.84 -1.56 -15.81
CA CYS A 183 11.70 -1.25 -17.22
C CYS A 183 12.94 -1.63 -18.02
N TYR A 184 14.14 -1.44 -17.46
CA TYR A 184 15.37 -1.91 -18.08
C TYR A 184 15.38 -3.42 -18.22
N GLU A 185 15.21 -4.15 -17.11
CA GLU A 185 15.18 -5.62 -17.08
C GLU A 185 14.18 -6.22 -18.07
N ALA A 186 12.98 -5.66 -18.15
CA ALA A 186 11.91 -6.10 -19.04
C ALA A 186 12.05 -5.59 -20.49
N GLY A 187 13.06 -4.77 -20.81
CA GLY A 187 13.24 -4.17 -22.13
C GLY A 187 12.13 -3.19 -22.53
N ILE A 188 11.45 -2.57 -21.56
CA ILE A 188 10.35 -1.64 -21.78
C ILE A 188 10.93 -0.24 -22.03
N GLY A 189 10.79 0.26 -23.25
CA GLY A 189 11.19 1.62 -23.62
C GLY A 189 12.69 1.88 -23.75
N ALA A 190 13.56 0.94 -23.33
CA ALA A 190 15.00 1.00 -23.49
C ALA A 190 15.51 -0.15 -24.37
N SER A 191 16.44 0.15 -25.28
CA SER A 191 17.06 -0.85 -26.18
C SER A 191 18.31 -1.51 -25.61
N TYR A 192 18.82 -1.03 -24.47
CA TYR A 192 20.02 -1.52 -23.81
C TYR A 192 19.99 -1.14 -22.33
N PHE A 193 20.51 -2.02 -21.48
CA PHE A 193 20.77 -1.77 -20.06
C PHE A 193 22.02 -2.53 -19.62
N ASP A 194 22.66 -2.03 -18.57
CA ASP A 194 23.73 -2.71 -17.86
C ASP A 194 23.16 -3.32 -16.57
N ASP A 195 23.37 -4.62 -16.36
CA ASP A 195 22.90 -5.33 -15.17
C ASP A 195 23.41 -4.66 -13.88
N VAL A 196 24.62 -4.08 -13.91
CA VAL A 196 25.18 -3.32 -12.77
C VAL A 196 24.36 -2.04 -12.51
N GLU A 197 23.94 -1.34 -13.56
CA GLU A 197 23.10 -0.14 -13.43
C GLU A 197 21.74 -0.49 -12.84
N VAL A 198 21.13 -1.60 -13.28
CA VAL A 198 19.85 -2.04 -12.74
C VAL A 198 19.97 -2.48 -11.27
N PHE A 199 21.03 -3.22 -10.92
CA PHE A 199 21.34 -3.54 -9.54
C PHE A 199 21.46 -2.28 -8.67
N GLU A 200 22.19 -1.25 -9.13
CA GLU A 200 22.32 0.01 -8.40
C GLU A 200 20.98 0.74 -8.22
N LEU A 201 20.08 0.69 -9.21
CA LEU A 201 18.74 1.28 -9.12
C LEU A 201 17.91 0.60 -8.02
N TYR A 202 17.89 -0.74 -8.02
CA TYR A 202 17.21 -1.51 -6.98
C TYR A 202 17.84 -1.29 -5.61
N GLN A 203 19.17 -1.26 -5.51
CA GLN A 203 19.86 -0.97 -4.24
C GLN A 203 19.48 0.41 -3.70
N LYS A 204 19.54 1.46 -4.52
CA LYS A 204 19.16 2.83 -4.12
C LYS A 204 17.69 2.91 -3.68
N ALA A 205 16.79 2.22 -4.38
CA ALA A 205 15.37 2.17 -4.00
C ALA A 205 15.15 1.41 -2.68
N ALA A 206 15.86 0.30 -2.47
CA ALA A 206 15.82 -0.49 -1.25
C ALA A 206 16.36 0.30 -0.05
N ASP A 207 17.45 1.04 -0.21
CA ASP A 207 18.02 1.93 0.82
C ASP A 207 17.05 3.04 1.24
N LEU A 208 16.14 3.44 0.34
CA LEU A 208 15.03 4.37 0.62
C LEU A 208 13.79 3.68 1.20
N GLY A 209 13.85 2.37 1.44
CA GLY A 209 12.80 1.57 2.08
C GLY A 209 11.68 1.14 1.14
N ASN A 210 11.91 1.05 -0.17
CA ASN A 210 10.96 0.47 -1.10
C ASN A 210 11.00 -1.07 -1.04
N LEU A 211 9.87 -1.67 -0.68
CA LEU A 211 9.79 -3.12 -0.44
C LEU A 211 9.88 -3.97 -1.72
N ASP A 212 9.38 -3.46 -2.84
CA ASP A 212 9.49 -4.15 -4.13
C ASP A 212 10.95 -4.18 -4.59
N ALA A 213 11.69 -3.10 -4.36
CA ALA A 213 13.12 -3.03 -4.62
C ALA A 213 13.93 -3.97 -3.73
N ILE A 214 13.58 -4.12 -2.45
CA ILE A 214 14.21 -5.12 -1.57
C ILE A 214 13.99 -6.54 -2.13
N ASN A 215 12.77 -6.85 -2.60
CA ASN A 215 12.52 -8.12 -3.29
C ASN A 215 13.37 -8.26 -4.57
N ASN A 216 13.42 -7.25 -5.42
CA ASN A 216 14.17 -7.30 -6.68
C ASN A 216 15.68 -7.41 -6.44
N LEU A 217 16.19 -6.77 -5.39
CA LEU A 217 17.57 -6.94 -4.94
C LEU A 217 17.84 -8.38 -4.48
N GLY A 218 16.87 -9.02 -3.83
CA GLY A 218 16.91 -10.45 -3.52
C GLY A 218 17.09 -11.31 -4.78
N TRP A 219 16.35 -11.01 -5.85
CA TRP A 219 16.52 -11.68 -7.14
C TRP A 219 17.86 -11.38 -7.80
N CYS A 220 18.39 -10.16 -7.67
CA CYS A 220 19.74 -9.84 -8.16
C CYS A 220 20.81 -10.71 -7.50
N TYR A 221 20.76 -10.88 -6.17
CA TYR A 221 21.65 -11.80 -5.46
C TYR A 221 21.40 -13.27 -5.80
N HIS A 222 20.17 -13.66 -6.08
CA HIS A 222 19.83 -15.04 -6.41
C HIS A 222 20.38 -15.46 -7.78
N GLU A 223 20.15 -14.64 -8.80
CA GLU A 223 20.50 -14.94 -10.20
C GLU A 223 21.87 -14.39 -10.62
N GLY A 224 22.48 -13.53 -9.80
CA GLY A 224 23.77 -12.90 -10.10
C GLY A 224 23.67 -11.73 -11.09
N PHE A 225 22.56 -11.00 -11.04
CA PHE A 225 22.29 -9.89 -11.94
C PHE A 225 22.95 -8.61 -11.41
N GLY A 226 24.00 -8.15 -12.11
CA GLY A 226 24.79 -6.97 -11.72
C GLY A 226 25.68 -7.17 -10.49
N ILE A 227 25.64 -8.34 -9.85
CA ILE A 227 26.40 -8.69 -8.66
C ILE A 227 26.68 -10.21 -8.60
N ASN A 228 27.64 -10.64 -7.79
CA ASN A 228 27.90 -12.07 -7.59
C ASN A 228 26.74 -12.77 -6.90
N ILE A 229 26.46 -14.01 -7.32
CA ILE A 229 25.44 -14.88 -6.72
C ILE A 229 25.70 -15.05 -5.23
N ASN A 230 24.66 -14.82 -4.43
CA ASN A 230 24.62 -15.06 -3.00
C ASN A 230 23.19 -15.43 -2.56
N LYS A 231 22.85 -16.71 -2.62
CA LYS A 231 21.51 -17.21 -2.26
C LYS A 231 21.15 -16.98 -0.79
N GLN A 232 22.12 -16.98 0.12
CA GLN A 232 21.88 -16.64 1.52
C GLN A 232 21.42 -15.17 1.65
N LYS A 233 22.09 -14.26 0.92
CA LYS A 233 21.70 -12.86 0.92
C LYS A 233 20.34 -12.64 0.26
N ALA A 234 20.06 -13.35 -0.83
CA ALA A 234 18.74 -13.34 -1.45
C ALA A 234 17.63 -13.71 -0.45
N LEU A 235 17.82 -14.81 0.29
CA LEU A 235 16.88 -15.26 1.33
C LEU A 235 16.65 -14.17 2.39
N GLU A 236 17.71 -13.51 2.88
CA GLU A 236 17.60 -12.42 3.85
C GLU A 236 16.74 -11.27 3.32
N MET A 237 16.98 -10.84 2.06
CA MET A 237 16.22 -9.75 1.44
C MET A 237 14.75 -10.12 1.24
N PHE A 238 14.47 -11.34 0.77
CA PHE A 238 13.09 -11.81 0.64
C PHE A 238 12.39 -11.89 1.99
N GLN A 239 13.08 -12.36 3.05
CA GLN A 239 12.54 -12.42 4.40
C GLN A 239 12.21 -11.02 4.94
N GLU A 240 13.13 -10.06 4.79
CA GLU A 240 12.95 -8.68 5.23
C GLU A 240 11.68 -8.03 4.62
N ALA A 241 11.54 -8.09 3.29
CA ALA A 241 10.38 -7.53 2.62
C ALA A 241 9.09 -8.33 2.93
N ALA A 242 9.18 -9.65 3.10
CA ALA A 242 8.03 -10.50 3.43
C ALA A 242 7.47 -10.22 4.83
N ASP A 243 8.34 -9.95 5.81
CA ASP A 243 7.95 -9.60 7.19
C ASP A 243 7.23 -8.24 7.24
N LEU A 244 7.56 -7.35 6.30
CA LEU A 244 6.88 -6.07 6.09
C LEU A 244 5.63 -6.17 5.19
N GLY A 245 5.26 -7.39 4.77
CA GLY A 245 4.02 -7.68 4.07
C GLY A 245 4.09 -7.52 2.54
N ASN A 246 5.29 -7.45 1.95
CA ASN A 246 5.44 -7.43 0.50
C ASN A 246 5.03 -8.78 -0.11
N VAL A 247 4.05 -8.76 -1.00
CA VAL A 247 3.45 -9.99 -1.52
C VAL A 247 4.36 -10.75 -2.48
N TYR A 248 5.19 -10.03 -3.24
CA TYR A 248 6.19 -10.63 -4.12
C TYR A 248 7.26 -11.35 -3.29
N ALA A 249 7.78 -10.67 -2.26
CA ALA A 249 8.78 -11.24 -1.35
C ALA A 249 8.27 -12.45 -0.58
N ILE A 250 7.01 -12.45 -0.13
CA ILE A 250 6.39 -13.63 0.50
C ILE A 250 6.42 -14.82 -0.47
N SER A 251 6.12 -14.61 -1.76
CA SER A 251 6.19 -15.66 -2.77
C SER A 251 7.64 -16.07 -3.08
N SER A 252 8.58 -15.12 -3.20
CA SER A 252 10.00 -15.39 -3.44
C SER A 252 10.63 -16.18 -2.28
N LEU A 253 10.23 -15.89 -1.04
CA LEU A 253 10.62 -16.66 0.13
C LEU A 253 10.08 -18.09 0.07
N GLY A 254 8.82 -18.26 -0.38
CA GLY A 254 8.23 -19.57 -0.64
C GLY A 254 9.01 -20.36 -1.71
N TRP A 255 9.53 -19.67 -2.73
CA TRP A 255 10.41 -20.27 -3.73
C TRP A 255 11.71 -20.79 -3.12
N CYS A 256 12.33 -20.01 -2.24
CA CYS A 256 13.57 -20.40 -1.58
C CYS A 256 13.39 -21.67 -0.75
N TYR A 257 12.33 -21.76 0.06
CA TYR A 257 12.05 -22.98 0.83
C TYR A 257 11.68 -24.17 -0.05
N LYS A 258 11.00 -23.96 -1.19
CA LYS A 258 10.68 -25.04 -2.12
C LYS A 258 11.93 -25.67 -2.76
N HIS A 259 12.94 -24.86 -3.08
CA HIS A 259 14.13 -25.30 -3.83
C HIS A 259 15.40 -25.42 -3.00
N GLY A 260 15.38 -25.00 -1.73
CA GLY A 260 16.56 -24.97 -0.87
C GLY A 260 17.55 -23.86 -1.26
N ASP A 261 17.05 -22.72 -1.74
CA ASP A 261 17.91 -21.59 -2.11
C ASP A 261 18.27 -20.76 -0.88
N GLY A 262 19.51 -20.89 -0.40
CA GLY A 262 19.98 -20.21 0.81
C GLY A 262 19.41 -20.81 2.11
N THR A 263 18.69 -21.93 2.03
CA THR A 263 18.09 -22.65 3.16
C THR A 263 17.98 -24.13 2.80
N ASP A 264 17.65 -24.99 3.77
CA ASP A 264 17.19 -26.35 3.47
C ASP A 264 15.80 -26.34 2.81
N VAL A 265 15.51 -27.39 2.02
CA VAL A 265 14.19 -27.60 1.43
C VAL A 265 13.15 -27.82 2.53
N ASP A 266 12.08 -27.01 2.51
CA ASP A 266 10.93 -27.12 3.39
C ASP A 266 9.64 -26.83 2.61
N TYR A 267 8.99 -27.90 2.12
CA TYR A 267 7.75 -27.76 1.37
C TYR A 267 6.59 -27.24 2.22
N HIS A 268 6.53 -27.55 3.51
CA HIS A 268 5.45 -27.08 4.37
C HIS A 268 5.51 -25.57 4.53
N LYS A 269 6.70 -25.02 4.76
CA LYS A 269 6.91 -23.56 4.82
C LYS A 269 6.67 -22.89 3.48
N ALA A 270 7.10 -23.52 2.37
CA ALA A 270 6.78 -23.02 1.03
C ALA A 270 5.27 -22.92 0.78
N ILE A 271 4.50 -23.95 1.15
CA ILE A 271 3.03 -23.96 1.04
C ILE A 271 2.39 -22.86 1.87
N GLU A 272 2.83 -22.68 3.12
CA GLU A 272 2.32 -21.62 4.00
C GLU A 272 2.51 -20.23 3.35
N LEU A 273 3.71 -19.96 2.86
CA LEU A 273 4.06 -18.70 2.22
C LEU A 273 3.30 -18.48 0.91
N TYR A 274 3.23 -19.49 0.04
CA TYR A 274 2.46 -19.38 -1.20
C TYR A 274 0.96 -19.21 -0.93
N LEU A 275 0.37 -19.91 0.04
CA LEU A 275 -1.02 -19.69 0.44
C LEU A 275 -1.25 -18.27 0.97
N LYS A 276 -0.32 -17.76 1.80
CA LYS A 276 -0.38 -16.37 2.31
C LYS A 276 -0.39 -15.37 1.15
N ALA A 277 0.55 -15.45 0.22
CA ALA A 277 0.60 -14.57 -0.95
C ALA A 277 -0.60 -14.76 -1.89
N ALA A 278 -1.06 -16.00 -2.09
CA ALA A 278 -2.22 -16.31 -2.93
C ALA A 278 -3.53 -15.72 -2.37
N ASN A 279 -3.72 -15.77 -1.05
CA ASN A 279 -4.85 -15.16 -0.33
C ASN A 279 -4.79 -13.62 -0.34
N LEU A 280 -3.59 -13.05 -0.43
CA LEU A 280 -3.39 -11.63 -0.69
C LEU A 280 -3.66 -11.24 -2.15
N GLY A 281 -3.91 -12.23 -3.03
CA GLY A 281 -4.33 -12.03 -4.41
C GLY A 281 -3.21 -12.20 -5.44
N TYR A 282 -1.99 -12.51 -5.04
CA TYR A 282 -0.87 -12.56 -5.99
C TYR A 282 -0.96 -13.77 -6.92
N LYS A 283 -1.16 -13.50 -8.22
CA LYS A 283 -1.35 -14.49 -9.29
C LYS A 283 -0.19 -15.50 -9.39
N GLY A 284 1.05 -15.05 -9.24
CA GLY A 284 2.23 -15.96 -9.26
C GLY A 284 2.20 -16.98 -8.13
N ALA A 285 1.85 -16.57 -6.91
CA ALA A 285 1.71 -17.49 -5.78
C ALA A 285 0.51 -18.43 -5.94
N GLN A 286 -0.60 -17.95 -6.50
CA GLN A 286 -1.76 -18.80 -6.84
C GLN A 286 -1.37 -19.90 -7.83
N TYR A 287 -0.58 -19.57 -8.86
CA TYR A 287 -0.03 -20.55 -9.78
C TYR A 287 0.92 -21.55 -9.08
N ASN A 288 1.83 -21.06 -8.22
CA ASN A 288 2.80 -21.91 -7.54
C ASN A 288 2.14 -22.88 -6.56
N ILE A 289 1.16 -22.44 -5.77
CA ILE A 289 0.43 -23.35 -4.87
C ILE A 289 -0.42 -24.36 -5.65
N ALA A 290 -0.99 -23.96 -6.81
CA ALA A 290 -1.69 -24.88 -7.69
C ALA A 290 -0.77 -26.00 -8.16
N LYS A 291 0.46 -25.66 -8.57
CA LYS A 291 1.48 -26.62 -8.98
C LYS A 291 1.87 -27.57 -7.86
N MET A 292 2.04 -27.07 -6.63
CA MET A 292 2.33 -27.95 -5.48
C MET A 292 1.21 -28.96 -5.19
N TYR A 293 -0.06 -28.56 -5.34
CA TYR A 293 -1.19 -29.50 -5.23
C TYR A 293 -1.26 -30.48 -6.41
N GLU A 294 -0.86 -30.09 -7.61
CA GLU A 294 -0.81 -30.96 -8.78
C GLU A 294 0.30 -32.01 -8.68
N ASP A 295 1.49 -31.60 -8.24
CA ASP A 295 2.69 -32.44 -8.19
C ASP A 295 2.72 -33.29 -6.89
N GLY A 296 2.07 -32.81 -5.82
CA GLY A 296 2.11 -33.44 -4.50
C GLY A 296 3.35 -33.09 -3.68
N ASP A 297 3.94 -31.91 -3.93
CA ASP A 297 5.13 -31.42 -3.23
C ASP A 297 4.76 -31.03 -1.78
N GLY A 298 5.14 -31.85 -0.79
CA GLY A 298 4.85 -31.60 0.63
C GLY A 298 3.37 -31.71 1.04
N VAL A 299 2.47 -32.04 0.11
CA VAL A 299 1.04 -32.27 0.33
C VAL A 299 0.55 -33.45 -0.51
N LYS A 300 -0.57 -34.06 -0.11
CA LYS A 300 -1.23 -35.03 -0.97
C LYS A 300 -1.68 -34.34 -2.27
N LYS A 301 -1.39 -34.96 -3.41
CA LYS A 301 -1.89 -34.53 -4.72
C LYS A 301 -3.41 -34.32 -4.69
N ASP A 302 -3.85 -33.16 -5.16
CA ASP A 302 -5.25 -32.72 -5.15
C ASP A 302 -5.52 -31.84 -6.38
N MET A 303 -5.97 -32.48 -7.46
CA MET A 303 -6.26 -31.79 -8.72
C MET A 303 -7.40 -30.77 -8.59
N SER A 304 -8.36 -31.00 -7.69
CA SER A 304 -9.47 -30.05 -7.48
C SER A 304 -8.95 -28.74 -6.90
N LYS A 305 -8.04 -28.81 -5.91
CA LYS A 305 -7.36 -27.61 -5.38
C LYS A 305 -6.42 -26.97 -6.39
N ALA A 306 -5.71 -27.76 -7.19
CA ALA A 306 -4.87 -27.23 -8.26
C ALA A 306 -5.70 -26.43 -9.28
N ILE A 307 -6.81 -26.99 -9.78
CA ILE A 307 -7.72 -26.31 -10.72
C ILE A 307 -8.31 -25.05 -10.10
N TYR A 308 -8.70 -25.08 -8.82
CA TYR A 308 -9.21 -23.90 -8.11
C TYR A 308 -8.19 -22.75 -8.15
N TRP A 309 -6.94 -23.01 -7.78
CA TRP A 309 -5.91 -21.99 -7.71
C TRP A 309 -5.40 -21.54 -9.09
N TYR A 310 -5.26 -22.46 -10.05
CA TYR A 310 -4.98 -22.10 -11.44
C TYR A 310 -6.08 -21.19 -12.00
N THR A 311 -7.36 -21.50 -11.75
CA THR A 311 -8.51 -20.66 -12.15
C THR A 311 -8.37 -19.25 -11.59
N LYS A 312 -8.11 -19.12 -10.28
CA LYS A 312 -7.90 -17.80 -9.65
C LYS A 312 -6.77 -17.00 -10.27
N SER A 313 -5.67 -17.66 -10.61
CA SER A 313 -4.53 -17.01 -11.28
C SER A 313 -4.86 -16.62 -12.72
N ALA A 314 -5.60 -17.45 -13.45
CA ALA A 314 -5.99 -17.23 -14.84
C ALA A 314 -7.05 -16.13 -15.01
N GLU A 315 -7.98 -16.00 -14.05
CA GLU A 315 -8.95 -14.89 -13.94
C GLU A 315 -8.24 -13.52 -13.89
N GLN A 316 -6.99 -13.49 -13.43
CA GLN A 316 -6.12 -12.30 -13.38
C GLN A 316 -5.20 -12.17 -14.61
N ALA A 317 -5.53 -12.85 -15.70
CA ALA A 317 -4.78 -12.87 -16.96
C ALA A 317 -3.32 -13.34 -16.81
N TYR A 318 -3.03 -14.24 -15.86
CA TYR A 318 -1.70 -14.85 -15.78
C TYR A 318 -1.56 -15.95 -16.84
N GLU A 319 -0.80 -15.67 -17.91
CA GLU A 319 -0.68 -16.57 -19.07
C GLU A 319 -0.25 -18.01 -18.69
N PRO A 320 0.73 -18.24 -17.81
CA PRO A 320 1.09 -19.61 -17.42
C PRO A 320 -0.08 -20.40 -16.82
N ALA A 321 -0.95 -19.73 -16.06
CA ALA A 321 -2.14 -20.37 -15.49
C ALA A 321 -3.23 -20.61 -16.55
N GLN A 322 -3.43 -19.66 -17.47
CA GLN A 322 -4.38 -19.83 -18.59
C GLN A 322 -3.99 -21.01 -19.49
N TYR A 323 -2.71 -21.09 -19.87
CA TYR A 323 -2.18 -22.21 -20.64
C TYR A 323 -2.37 -23.53 -19.89
N LYS A 324 -2.04 -23.54 -18.59
CA LYS A 324 -2.17 -24.74 -17.77
C LYS A 324 -3.61 -25.22 -17.65
N LEU A 325 -4.57 -24.33 -17.38
CA LEU A 325 -6.00 -24.68 -17.38
C LEU A 325 -6.46 -25.19 -18.74
N GLY A 326 -6.05 -24.54 -19.84
CA GLY A 326 -6.35 -25.01 -21.18
C GLY A 326 -5.89 -26.46 -21.39
N SER A 327 -4.67 -26.79 -20.96
CA SER A 327 -4.15 -28.16 -21.05
C SER A 327 -4.93 -29.17 -20.20
N ILE A 328 -5.36 -28.79 -18.99
CA ILE A 328 -6.14 -29.66 -18.10
C ILE A 328 -7.53 -29.92 -18.71
N LEU A 329 -8.19 -28.88 -19.20
CA LEU A 329 -9.54 -28.98 -19.80
C LEU A 329 -9.55 -29.74 -21.13
N GLN A 330 -8.46 -29.73 -21.88
CA GLN A 330 -8.31 -30.53 -23.11
C GLN A 330 -7.97 -32.01 -22.85
N SER A 331 -7.51 -32.35 -21.65
CA SER A 331 -7.12 -33.70 -21.26
C SER A 331 -8.26 -34.55 -20.65
N HIS A 332 -9.48 -34.01 -20.59
CA HIS A 332 -10.69 -34.64 -20.07
C HIS A 332 -11.80 -34.69 -21.13
#